data_AF-A0A941X8T0-F1
#
_entry.id   AF-A0A941X8T0-F1
#
_cell.length_a   1.000
_cell.length_b   1.000
_cell.length_c   1.000
_cell.angle_alpha   90.00
_cell.angle_beta   90.00
_cell.angle_gamma   90.00
#
_symmetry.space_group_name_H-M   'P 1'
#
loop_
_entity.id
_entity.type
_entity.pdbx_description
1 polymer ?
#
loop_
_entity_poly.entity_id
_entity_poly.type
_entity_poly.pdbx_seq_one_letter_code
_entity_poly.pdbx_strand_id
1 'polypeptide(L)'
;MSEDVSVRWWNTGLCLEEEAHAAAHQCDQLLTVCYCTTKPIGKSRGCTNFRASFPLPRYRNFYPIFVHIASIIKHKSLAYRCFFDYNRVVPKRRRIFLLTIPAGADFILRRLTENGFDAYVVGGCVRDSLLGLFPHDWDICTSARPEQMQAVFADCRVIETGLKHGTLTVLHNRIPYEVTTFRVDGGYTDHRHPDSVSFVSNVVDDLARRDFTVNAMAWNPQTGLVDAFHGQEDLRAGIIRAVGDPKTRFTEDALRILRALRFASVYAFRIDDATSQAAHDLRNTLTDVAAERIRVELAKLLCGQGAADILRAYPDVVFVLLPQLRAMHGFDQHNPHHRYDVWEHTLRALPHIPPTETLRLAILLHDSGKPDCFTLDEAGIGHMHGHAERSAEIADEVLSSLRVDNATRERVTLLVRSHSLSVSPDPKLLRRRLNQLGEEALRELLLLQRADQLGKGTISPEEIKAEYRAVVAALDALMATSPCFTLKSLAVSGRDLMAAGLPKGHIVGQALAYLLDEVMAERLPNARDALLDAAIRQFGGMS
;
A
#
# COMPACT_ATOMS: atom_id res chain seq x y z
N MET A 1 -5.00 12.92 53.00
CA MET A 1 -4.61 11.51 52.81
C MET A 1 -4.94 11.16 51.37
N SER A 2 -4.13 11.67 50.44
CA SER A 2 -2.89 11.05 49.90
C SER A 2 -3.24 9.95 48.90
N GLU A 3 -2.81 9.93 47.65
CA GLU A 3 -1.78 10.69 46.93
C GLU A 3 -1.96 10.42 45.43
N ASP A 4 -1.57 11.40 44.60
CA ASP A 4 -1.22 11.27 43.19
C ASP A 4 -0.11 10.24 42.97
N VAL A 5 -0.21 9.38 41.96
CA VAL A 5 0.98 8.89 41.22
C VAL A 5 0.64 8.67 39.74
N SER A 6 1.18 9.57 38.92
CA SER A 6 1.45 9.39 37.49
C SER A 6 2.42 8.22 37.24
N VAL A 7 2.13 7.32 36.29
CA VAL A 7 3.15 6.37 35.78
C VAL A 7 3.16 6.29 34.24
N ARG A 8 4.26 6.86 33.73
CA ARG A 8 5.02 6.65 32.49
C ARG A 8 4.74 5.36 31.69
N TRP A 9 4.58 5.53 30.39
CA TRP A 9 4.73 4.49 29.37
C TRP A 9 6.18 4.44 28.89
N TRP A 10 6.88 3.31 29.06
CA TRP A 10 7.99 2.85 28.21
C TRP A 10 8.14 1.32 28.29
N ASN A 11 8.25 0.69 27.12
CA ASN A 11 8.88 -0.59 26.76
C ASN A 11 9.09 -1.68 27.82
N THR A 12 8.44 -2.83 27.60
CA THR A 12 9.11 -4.14 27.41
C THR A 12 8.15 -5.10 26.70
N GLY A 13 8.63 -5.73 25.62
CA GLY A 13 8.02 -6.93 25.06
C GLY A 13 8.39 -8.16 25.89
N LEU A 14 7.49 -9.16 25.86
CA LEU A 14 7.53 -10.52 26.45
C LEU A 14 6.46 -10.75 27.52
N CYS A 15 5.26 -11.11 27.08
CA CYS A 15 4.35 -12.11 27.68
C CYS A 15 2.98 -12.01 26.97
N LEU A 16 2.77 -12.74 25.87
CA LEU A 16 1.50 -12.78 25.14
C LEU A 16 1.10 -14.21 24.70
N GLU A 17 1.45 -15.24 25.48
CA GLU A 17 1.01 -16.61 25.20
C GLU A 17 0.07 -17.20 26.28
N GLU A 18 0.15 -16.79 27.55
CA GLU A 18 -0.71 -17.36 28.60
C GLU A 18 -2.10 -16.70 28.71
N GLU A 19 -2.23 -15.41 28.38
CA GLU A 19 -3.55 -14.73 28.36
C GLU A 19 -4.42 -15.15 27.16
N ALA A 20 -3.82 -15.71 26.11
CA ALA A 20 -4.54 -16.21 24.93
C ALA A 20 -5.31 -17.52 25.22
N HIS A 21 -4.80 -18.37 26.11
CA HIS A 21 -5.43 -19.64 26.47
C HIS A 21 -6.66 -19.47 27.38
N ALA A 22 -6.65 -18.48 28.28
CA ALA A 22 -7.80 -18.18 29.14
C ALA A 22 -8.98 -17.58 28.36
N ALA A 23 -8.71 -16.75 27.34
CA ALA A 23 -9.72 -16.17 26.47
C ALA A 23 -10.37 -17.19 25.51
N ALA A 24 -9.62 -18.20 25.07
CA ALA A 24 -10.13 -19.31 24.26
C ALA A 24 -11.13 -20.18 25.03
N HIS A 25 -10.89 -20.41 26.33
CA HIS A 25 -11.74 -21.24 27.18
C HIS A 25 -13.11 -20.60 27.49
N GLN A 26 -13.19 -19.26 27.56
CA GLN A 26 -14.47 -18.54 27.69
C GLN A 26 -15.25 -18.46 26.36
N CYS A 27 -14.56 -18.42 25.20
CA CYS A 27 -15.22 -18.48 23.89
C CYS A 27 -15.88 -19.84 23.62
N ASP A 28 -15.26 -20.94 24.03
CA ASP A 28 -15.83 -22.29 23.86
C ASP A 28 -17.11 -22.52 24.70
N GLN A 29 -17.21 -21.88 25.87
CA GLN A 29 -18.42 -21.93 26.68
C GLN A 29 -19.61 -21.19 26.03
N LEU A 30 -19.34 -20.09 25.31
CA LEU A 30 -20.37 -19.34 24.56
C LEU A 30 -20.80 -20.05 23.27
N LEU A 31 -19.87 -20.73 22.58
CA LEU A 31 -20.17 -21.56 21.41
C LEU A 31 -21.04 -22.79 21.75
N THR A 32 -20.89 -23.34 22.96
CA THR A 32 -21.68 -24.49 23.42
C THR A 32 -23.17 -24.12 23.61
N VAL A 33 -23.51 -22.86 23.88
CA VAL A 33 -24.91 -22.40 24.01
C VAL A 33 -25.63 -22.34 22.65
N CYS A 34 -24.91 -22.08 21.55
CA CYS A 34 -25.52 -22.05 20.21
C CYS A 34 -25.75 -23.44 19.60
N TYR A 35 -24.97 -24.45 19.99
CA TYR A 35 -25.06 -25.79 19.37
C TYR A 35 -26.16 -26.70 19.92
N CYS A 36 -26.83 -26.33 21.01
CA CYS A 36 -27.87 -27.17 21.64
C CYS A 36 -29.32 -26.93 21.15
N THR A 37 -29.57 -26.06 20.18
CA THR A 37 -30.96 -25.75 19.73
C THR A 37 -31.33 -26.25 18.32
N THR A 38 -30.46 -27.02 17.64
CA THR A 38 -30.79 -27.57 16.32
C THR A 38 -30.33 -29.03 16.16
N LYS A 39 -31.10 -29.98 16.69
CA LYS A 39 -31.12 -31.36 16.20
C LYS A 39 -32.55 -31.81 15.88
N PRO A 40 -32.79 -32.45 14.72
CA PRO A 40 -34.03 -33.19 14.48
C PRO A 40 -34.09 -34.42 15.38
N ILE A 41 -35.31 -34.74 15.83
CA ILE A 41 -35.65 -35.93 16.61
C ILE A 41 -35.27 -37.20 15.83
N GLY A 42 -34.42 -38.04 16.39
CA GLY A 42 -34.01 -39.32 15.81
C GLY A 42 -33.15 -40.18 16.75
N LYS A 43 -33.82 -41.01 17.56
CA LYS A 43 -33.36 -42.21 18.29
C LYS A 43 -32.01 -42.19 19.05
N SER A 44 -32.19 -42.15 20.38
CA SER A 44 -31.62 -43.07 21.39
C SER A 44 -30.35 -42.66 22.17
N ARG A 45 -30.59 -42.60 23.50
CA ARG A 45 -29.75 -42.87 24.67
C ARG A 45 -28.66 -41.86 25.09
N GLY A 46 -29.02 -41.12 26.15
CA GLY A 46 -28.14 -40.97 27.32
C GLY A 46 -27.51 -39.60 27.55
N CYS A 47 -28.26 -38.63 28.08
CA CYS A 47 -27.69 -37.52 28.84
C CYS A 47 -28.59 -37.17 30.02
N THR A 48 -28.13 -37.52 31.22
CA THR A 48 -28.71 -37.15 32.51
C THR A 48 -28.31 -35.73 32.89
N ASN A 49 -29.32 -34.95 33.26
CA ASN A 49 -29.32 -33.83 34.22
C ASN A 49 -28.29 -32.71 34.08
N PHE A 50 -28.71 -31.60 33.47
CA PHE A 50 -28.44 -30.27 34.03
C PHE A 50 -29.72 -29.42 33.96
N ARG A 51 -30.33 -29.17 35.12
CA ARG A 51 -31.38 -28.18 35.32
C ARG A 51 -30.71 -26.85 35.65
N ALA A 52 -30.87 -25.84 34.80
CA ALA A 52 -30.72 -24.45 35.19
C ALA A 52 -31.88 -23.65 34.59
N SER A 53 -32.82 -23.32 35.45
CA SER A 53 -33.99 -22.50 35.16
C SER A 53 -33.58 -21.03 35.22
N PHE A 54 -33.66 -20.28 34.12
CA PHE A 54 -33.69 -18.81 34.15
C PHE A 54 -34.75 -18.28 33.17
N PRO A 55 -35.56 -17.28 33.55
CA PRO A 55 -36.63 -16.76 32.72
C PRO A 55 -36.05 -15.85 31.63
N LEU A 56 -36.41 -16.09 30.37
CA LEU A 56 -36.11 -15.20 29.26
C LEU A 56 -37.02 -13.94 29.34
N PRO A 57 -36.49 -12.71 29.40
CA PRO A 57 -37.29 -11.53 29.14
C PRO A 57 -37.42 -11.33 27.62
N ARG A 58 -38.65 -11.09 27.16
CA ARG A 58 -38.94 -10.66 25.78
C ARG A 58 -38.28 -9.29 25.52
N TYR A 59 -37.12 -9.27 24.86
CA TYR A 59 -36.57 -8.07 24.25
C TYR A 59 -36.49 -8.24 22.73
N ARG A 60 -37.33 -7.48 22.02
CA ARG A 60 -37.10 -7.08 20.62
C ARG A 60 -35.91 -6.12 20.63
N ASN A 61 -34.79 -6.53 20.06
CA ASN A 61 -33.62 -5.75 19.59
C ASN A 61 -32.30 -6.40 20.03
N PHE A 62 -31.68 -7.18 19.14
CA PHE A 62 -30.33 -7.75 19.30
C PHE A 62 -29.20 -6.81 18.84
N TYR A 63 -29.51 -5.54 18.56
CA TYR A 63 -28.55 -4.54 18.03
C TYR A 63 -27.46 -4.08 19.03
N PRO A 64 -27.65 -4.06 20.38
CA PRO A 64 -26.59 -3.57 21.27
C PRO A 64 -25.47 -4.57 21.54
N ILE A 65 -25.69 -5.87 21.31
CA ILE A 65 -24.74 -6.92 21.72
C ILE A 65 -23.59 -7.07 20.71
N PHE A 66 -23.85 -6.87 19.41
CA PHE A 66 -22.82 -7.00 18.37
C PHE A 66 -21.78 -5.86 18.39
N VAL A 67 -22.22 -4.64 18.69
CA VAL A 67 -21.33 -3.47 18.80
C VAL A 67 -20.38 -3.62 19.99
N HIS A 68 -20.84 -4.25 21.07
CA HIS A 68 -20.01 -4.49 22.26
C HIS A 68 -19.00 -5.63 22.07
N ILE A 69 -19.37 -6.70 21.35
CA ILE A 69 -18.46 -7.82 21.07
C ILE A 69 -17.34 -7.40 20.11
N ALA A 70 -17.63 -6.55 19.10
CA ALA A 70 -16.61 -6.05 18.17
C ALA A 70 -15.57 -5.13 18.83
N SER A 71 -15.92 -4.40 19.91
CA SER A 71 -14.93 -3.59 20.65
C SER A 71 -14.08 -4.40 21.63
N ILE A 72 -14.53 -5.60 22.01
CA ILE A 72 -13.82 -6.50 22.94
C ILE A 72 -12.88 -7.47 22.21
N ILE A 73 -13.19 -7.86 20.96
CA ILE A 73 -12.36 -8.79 20.18
C ILE A 73 -11.15 -8.07 19.56
N LYS A 74 -9.96 -8.20 20.16
CA LYS A 74 -8.68 -7.72 19.59
C LYS A 74 -8.23 -8.49 18.33
N HIS A 75 -8.89 -9.59 17.98
CA HIS A 75 -8.56 -10.41 16.80
C HIS A 75 -9.59 -10.26 15.67
N LYS A 76 -9.24 -9.49 14.63
CA LYS A 76 -10.07 -9.23 13.44
C LYS A 76 -10.67 -10.50 12.81
N SER A 77 -9.93 -11.63 12.82
CA SER A 77 -10.35 -12.91 12.22
C SER A 77 -11.61 -13.55 12.83
N LEU A 78 -11.89 -13.31 14.11
CA LEU A 78 -13.05 -13.92 14.79
C LEU A 78 -14.35 -13.16 14.44
N ALA A 79 -14.27 -11.83 14.29
CA ALA A 79 -15.38 -11.02 13.80
C ALA A 79 -15.77 -11.39 12.36
N TYR A 80 -14.77 -11.71 11.52
CA TYR A 80 -15.00 -12.23 10.16
C TYR A 80 -15.76 -13.56 10.16
N ARG A 81 -15.46 -14.50 11.07
CA ARG A 81 -16.17 -15.78 11.16
C ARG A 81 -17.64 -15.61 11.56
N CYS A 82 -17.94 -14.77 12.55
CA CYS A 82 -19.32 -14.54 12.99
C CYS A 82 -20.20 -13.89 11.91
N PHE A 83 -19.65 -12.97 11.10
CA PHE A 83 -20.37 -12.37 9.97
C PHE A 83 -20.63 -13.35 8.82
N PHE A 84 -19.67 -14.25 8.57
CA PHE A 84 -19.81 -15.30 7.54
C PHE A 84 -20.87 -16.34 7.90
N ASP A 85 -20.93 -16.76 9.16
CA ASP A 85 -21.92 -17.75 9.60
C ASP A 85 -23.36 -17.20 9.58
N TYR A 86 -23.56 -15.92 9.90
CA TYR A 86 -24.88 -15.26 9.73
C TYR A 86 -25.36 -15.29 8.27
N ASN A 87 -24.46 -15.08 7.32
CA ASN A 87 -24.79 -15.13 5.90
C ASN A 87 -25.10 -16.56 5.42
N ARG A 88 -24.64 -17.60 6.11
CA ARG A 88 -24.83 -18.99 5.67
C ARG A 88 -26.20 -19.58 6.03
N VAL A 89 -26.91 -19.00 7.01
CA VAL A 89 -28.10 -19.61 7.64
C VAL A 89 -29.44 -19.01 7.15
N VAL A 90 -29.43 -17.89 6.39
CA VAL A 90 -30.68 -17.20 5.98
C VAL A 90 -31.02 -17.47 4.49
N PRO A 91 -32.26 -17.89 4.14
CA PRO A 91 -32.68 -18.21 2.77
C PRO A 91 -32.54 -17.04 1.78
N LYS A 92 -32.13 -17.35 0.53
CA LYS A 92 -31.77 -16.44 -0.57
C LYS A 92 -32.84 -15.41 -1.02
N ARG A 93 -34.09 -15.45 -0.54
CA ARG A 93 -35.20 -14.72 -1.20
C ARG A 93 -35.43 -13.26 -0.78
N ARG A 94 -34.76 -12.74 0.25
CA ARG A 94 -34.72 -11.28 0.55
C ARG A 94 -33.47 -10.94 1.37
N ARG A 95 -32.29 -10.93 0.74
CA ARG A 95 -31.14 -10.25 1.34
C ARG A 95 -31.26 -8.77 1.01
N ILE A 96 -31.75 -7.97 1.96
CA ILE A 96 -31.53 -6.53 1.91
C ILE A 96 -30.03 -6.36 2.17
N PHE A 97 -29.26 -6.02 1.14
CA PHE A 97 -27.86 -5.63 1.30
C PHE A 97 -27.85 -4.32 2.10
N LEU A 98 -27.56 -4.41 3.39
CA LEU A 98 -27.42 -3.24 4.25
C LEU A 98 -25.95 -2.81 4.20
N LEU A 99 -25.66 -1.85 3.33
CA LEU A 99 -24.35 -1.20 3.29
C LEU A 99 -24.19 -0.41 4.59
N THR A 100 -23.12 -0.68 5.35
CA THR A 100 -22.86 0.04 6.60
C THR A 100 -22.08 1.32 6.27
N ILE A 101 -22.69 2.47 6.53
CA ILE A 101 -22.08 3.79 6.28
C ILE A 101 -21.68 4.47 7.61
N PRO A 102 -20.67 5.34 7.61
CA PRO A 102 -20.32 6.16 8.76
C PRO A 102 -21.46 7.08 9.16
N ALA A 103 -21.53 7.42 10.45
CA ALA A 103 -22.56 8.32 10.98
C ALA A 103 -22.59 9.70 10.28
N GLY A 104 -21.44 10.22 9.86
CA GLY A 104 -21.37 11.48 9.12
C GLY A 104 -21.97 11.39 7.72
N ALA A 105 -21.73 10.29 7.00
CA ALA A 105 -22.35 10.05 5.70
C ALA A 105 -23.87 9.87 5.85
N ASP A 106 -24.33 9.10 6.85
CA ASP A 106 -25.76 8.93 7.14
C ASP A 106 -26.43 10.27 7.47
N PHE A 107 -25.80 11.09 8.32
CA PHE A 107 -26.28 12.44 8.65
C PHE A 107 -26.46 13.30 7.39
N ILE A 108 -25.47 13.33 6.50
CA ILE A 108 -25.52 14.12 5.26
C ILE A 108 -26.62 13.60 4.33
N LEU A 109 -26.69 12.29 4.09
CA LEU A 109 -27.73 11.68 3.26
C LEU A 109 -29.13 12.00 3.78
N ARG A 110 -29.35 11.85 5.09
CA ARG A 110 -30.63 12.15 5.73
C ARG A 110 -31.00 13.61 5.58
N ARG A 111 -30.09 14.54 5.88
CA ARG A 111 -30.35 15.98 5.78
C ARG A 111 -30.75 16.41 4.37
N LEU A 112 -30.07 15.92 3.35
CA LEU A 112 -30.42 16.19 1.96
C LEU A 112 -31.79 15.61 1.60
N THR A 113 -32.04 14.36 1.98
CA THR A 113 -33.31 13.67 1.69
C THR A 113 -34.51 14.30 2.40
N GLU A 114 -34.34 14.72 3.66
CA GLU A 114 -35.37 15.44 4.45
C GLU A 114 -35.71 16.82 3.85
N ASN A 115 -34.78 17.42 3.09
CA ASN A 115 -35.00 18.66 2.36
C ASN A 115 -35.46 18.44 0.90
N GLY A 116 -35.84 17.21 0.54
CA GLY A 116 -36.41 16.87 -0.76
C GLY A 116 -35.40 16.64 -1.88
N PHE A 117 -34.11 16.46 -1.55
CA PHE A 117 -33.07 16.17 -2.52
C PHE A 117 -32.67 14.69 -2.50
N ASP A 118 -32.59 14.08 -3.68
CA ASP A 118 -31.93 12.79 -3.83
C ASP A 118 -30.46 12.89 -3.43
N ALA A 119 -29.97 11.92 -2.65
CA ALA A 119 -28.58 11.85 -2.22
C ALA A 119 -28.12 10.38 -2.08
N TYR A 120 -26.88 10.09 -2.45
CA TYR A 120 -26.33 8.73 -2.43
C TYR A 120 -24.86 8.75 -2.03
N VAL A 121 -24.39 7.72 -1.34
CA VAL A 121 -22.95 7.40 -1.36
C VAL A 121 -22.62 6.75 -2.70
N VAL A 122 -21.45 7.05 -3.26
CA VAL A 122 -21.16 6.71 -4.66
C VAL A 122 -19.71 6.32 -4.88
N GLY A 123 -19.47 5.46 -5.88
CA GLY A 123 -18.11 5.17 -6.36
C GLY A 123 -17.37 4.15 -5.50
N GLY A 124 -16.13 4.48 -5.14
CA GLY A 124 -15.20 3.54 -4.50
C GLY A 124 -15.73 2.98 -3.18
N CYS A 125 -16.44 3.78 -2.40
CA CYS A 125 -17.02 3.33 -1.13
C CYS A 125 -18.09 2.26 -1.30
N VAL A 126 -18.89 2.34 -2.38
CA VAL A 126 -19.91 1.35 -2.72
C VAL A 126 -19.24 0.05 -3.17
N ARG A 127 -18.26 0.14 -4.09
CA ARG A 127 -17.47 -1.01 -4.55
C ARG A 127 -16.80 -1.75 -3.39
N ASP A 128 -16.07 -1.01 -2.56
CA ASP A 128 -15.28 -1.58 -1.47
C ASP A 128 -16.21 -2.23 -0.43
N SER A 129 -17.35 -1.59 -0.13
CA SER A 129 -18.37 -2.19 0.75
C SER A 129 -18.96 -3.49 0.18
N LEU A 130 -19.21 -3.56 -1.13
CA LEU A 130 -19.69 -4.77 -1.80
C LEU A 130 -18.65 -5.90 -1.81
N LEU A 131 -17.36 -5.56 -1.81
CA LEU A 131 -16.25 -6.50 -1.65
C LEU A 131 -16.02 -6.92 -0.18
N GLY A 132 -16.74 -6.33 0.78
CA GLY A 132 -16.51 -6.55 2.21
C GLY A 132 -15.24 -5.88 2.73
N LEU A 133 -14.69 -4.91 1.99
CA LEU A 133 -13.57 -4.06 2.40
C LEU A 133 -14.08 -2.82 3.14
N PHE A 134 -13.23 -2.21 3.95
CA PHE A 134 -13.55 -0.96 4.62
C PHE A 134 -13.18 0.24 3.74
N PRO A 135 -14.15 1.07 3.30
CA PRO A 135 -13.83 2.26 2.52
C PRO A 135 -13.02 3.29 3.32
N HIS A 136 -12.01 3.87 2.68
CA HIS A 136 -11.22 4.94 3.28
C HIS A 136 -11.88 6.31 3.14
N ASP A 137 -12.51 6.55 2.00
CA ASP A 137 -13.17 7.81 1.66
C ASP A 137 -14.64 7.55 1.33
N TRP A 138 -15.51 8.52 1.63
CA TRP A 138 -16.95 8.44 1.47
C TRP A 138 -17.46 9.62 0.66
N ASP A 139 -17.52 9.43 -0.65
CA ASP A 139 -18.06 10.42 -1.59
C ASP A 139 -19.58 10.33 -1.62
N ILE A 140 -20.22 11.49 -1.63
CA ILE A 140 -21.67 11.64 -1.70
C ILE A 140 -22.02 12.43 -2.95
N CYS A 141 -23.04 11.98 -3.69
CA CYS A 141 -23.63 12.74 -4.78
C CYS A 141 -25.09 13.09 -4.49
N THR A 142 -25.56 14.22 -5.01
CA THR A 142 -26.92 14.71 -4.74
C THR A 142 -27.53 15.49 -5.91
N SER A 143 -28.86 15.54 -5.98
CA SER A 143 -29.59 16.44 -6.88
C SER A 143 -29.54 17.91 -6.46
N ALA A 144 -29.16 18.20 -5.20
CA ALA A 144 -29.03 19.56 -4.69
C ALA A 144 -27.89 20.31 -5.40
N ARG A 145 -28.20 21.53 -5.89
CA ARG A 145 -27.20 22.45 -6.44
C ARG A 145 -26.32 23.06 -5.34
N PRO A 146 -25.14 23.62 -5.66
CA PRO A 146 -24.24 24.19 -4.68
C PRO A 146 -24.89 25.18 -3.70
N GLU A 147 -25.73 26.09 -4.19
CA GLU A 147 -26.42 27.08 -3.35
C GLU A 147 -27.45 26.43 -2.43
N GLN A 148 -28.09 25.35 -2.89
CA GLN A 148 -29.05 24.57 -2.10
C GLN A 148 -28.33 23.75 -1.04
N MET A 149 -27.16 23.15 -1.36
CA MET A 149 -26.33 22.46 -0.37
C MET A 149 -25.85 23.41 0.72
N GLN A 150 -25.42 24.62 0.36
CA GLN A 150 -25.05 25.66 1.34
C GLN A 150 -26.22 26.00 2.27
N ALA A 151 -27.45 26.10 1.74
CA ALA A 151 -28.64 26.33 2.55
C ALA A 151 -28.96 25.15 3.49
N VAL A 152 -28.89 23.91 3.00
CA VAL A 152 -29.15 22.68 3.79
C VAL A 152 -28.14 22.52 4.93
N PHE A 153 -26.90 22.94 4.71
CA PHE A 153 -25.78 22.80 5.64
C PHE A 153 -25.33 24.13 6.25
N ALA A 154 -26.20 25.15 6.29
CA ALA A 154 -25.88 26.47 6.83
C ALA A 154 -25.49 26.45 8.34
N ASP A 155 -25.95 25.43 9.06
CA ASP A 155 -25.61 25.15 10.46
C ASP A 155 -24.33 24.31 10.64
N CYS A 156 -23.73 23.86 9.54
CA CYS A 156 -22.53 23.04 9.53
C CYS A 156 -21.31 23.84 9.08
N ARG A 157 -20.11 23.38 9.47
CA ARG A 157 -18.88 23.92 8.89
C ARG A 157 -18.68 23.32 7.50
N VAL A 158 -18.56 24.17 6.49
CA VAL A 158 -18.35 23.76 5.10
C VAL A 158 -17.07 24.37 4.51
N ILE A 159 -16.50 23.72 3.50
CA ILE A 159 -15.39 24.22 2.70
C ILE A 159 -15.86 24.30 1.24
N GLU A 160 -15.67 25.48 0.64
CA GLU A 160 -16.23 25.86 -0.65
C GLU A 160 -15.24 25.76 -1.83
N THR A 161 -14.13 25.03 -1.63
CA THR A 161 -13.02 24.96 -2.60
C THR A 161 -13.36 24.18 -3.89
N GLY A 162 -14.60 23.69 -4.05
CA GLY A 162 -15.06 22.92 -5.22
C GLY A 162 -16.38 23.40 -5.85
N LEU A 163 -16.95 24.53 -5.42
CA LEU A 163 -18.30 24.94 -5.84
C LEU A 163 -18.44 25.08 -7.37
N LYS A 164 -17.39 25.56 -8.04
CA LYS A 164 -17.34 25.71 -9.52
C LYS A 164 -17.54 24.39 -10.26
N HIS A 165 -17.28 23.26 -9.61
CA HIS A 165 -17.45 21.91 -10.16
C HIS A 165 -18.64 21.17 -9.52
N GLY A 166 -19.45 21.87 -8.72
CA GLY A 166 -20.59 21.30 -8.04
C GLY A 166 -20.27 20.61 -6.72
N THR A 167 -19.08 20.78 -6.14
CA THR A 167 -18.66 20.07 -4.92
C THR A 167 -18.60 20.99 -3.71
N LEU A 168 -19.23 20.57 -2.62
CA LEU A 168 -19.18 21.19 -1.29
C LEU A 168 -18.61 20.17 -0.30
N THR A 169 -17.59 20.53 0.47
CA THR A 169 -17.07 19.65 1.53
C THR A 169 -17.77 19.99 2.85
N VAL A 170 -18.49 19.03 3.42
CA VAL A 170 -19.18 19.18 4.71
C VAL A 170 -18.34 18.54 5.81
N LEU A 171 -18.03 19.29 6.87
CA LEU A 171 -17.28 18.77 8.03
C LEU A 171 -18.26 18.29 9.10
N HIS A 172 -18.33 16.99 9.32
CA HIS A 172 -19.09 16.39 10.41
C HIS A 172 -18.13 15.76 11.42
N ASN A 173 -18.14 16.23 12.67
CA ASN A 173 -17.19 15.81 13.73
C ASN A 173 -15.71 15.88 13.31
N ARG A 174 -15.33 16.94 12.58
CA ARG A 174 -13.99 17.17 12.00
C ARG A 174 -13.57 16.17 10.90
N ILE A 175 -14.47 15.32 10.45
CA ILE A 175 -14.26 14.44 9.29
C ILE A 175 -14.86 15.14 8.05
N PRO A 176 -14.06 15.37 6.99
CA PRO A 176 -14.57 15.95 5.75
C PRO A 176 -15.32 14.91 4.92
N TYR A 177 -16.44 15.32 4.32
CA TYR A 177 -17.19 14.54 3.33
C TYR A 177 -17.41 15.39 2.09
N GLU A 178 -17.05 14.86 0.91
CA GLU A 178 -17.28 15.54 -0.36
C GLU A 178 -18.70 15.26 -0.85
N VAL A 179 -19.49 16.31 -1.00
CA VAL A 179 -20.87 16.25 -1.51
C VAL A 179 -20.91 16.94 -2.86
N THR A 180 -21.21 16.20 -3.92
CA THR A 180 -21.16 16.71 -5.30
C THR A 180 -22.53 16.65 -5.97
N THR A 181 -22.96 17.75 -6.58
CA THR A 181 -24.18 17.81 -7.39
C THR A 181 -24.07 16.86 -8.59
N PHE A 182 -25.14 16.13 -8.92
CA PHE A 182 -25.21 15.31 -10.12
C PHE A 182 -24.91 16.18 -11.34
N ARG A 183 -24.07 15.68 -12.23
CA ARG A 183 -23.65 16.44 -13.39
C ARG A 183 -23.39 15.56 -14.59
N VAL A 184 -23.49 16.18 -15.76
CA VAL A 184 -22.95 15.67 -17.02
C VAL A 184 -21.79 16.56 -17.41
N ASP A 185 -20.70 15.93 -17.78
CA ASP A 185 -19.48 16.60 -18.20
C ASP A 185 -19.59 16.87 -19.72
N GLY A 186 -19.21 18.08 -20.16
CA GLY A 186 -19.20 18.48 -21.57
C GLY A 186 -17.99 17.94 -22.35
N GLY A 187 -17.64 18.59 -23.47
CA GLY A 187 -16.40 18.29 -24.20
C GLY A 187 -15.15 18.49 -23.35
N TYR A 188 -14.02 17.93 -23.80
CA TYR A 188 -12.73 18.03 -23.12
C TYR A 188 -11.69 18.56 -24.12
N THR A 189 -11.15 19.76 -23.89
CA THR A 189 -10.05 20.31 -24.70
C THR A 189 -8.67 19.92 -24.18
N ASP A 190 -8.51 19.71 -22.87
CA ASP A 190 -7.24 19.40 -22.22
C ASP A 190 -7.11 17.93 -21.76
N HIS A 191 -8.02 17.05 -22.22
CA HIS A 191 -8.09 15.63 -21.86
C HIS A 191 -8.12 15.38 -20.35
N ARG A 192 -8.63 16.33 -19.55
CA ARG A 192 -8.73 16.19 -18.09
C ARG A 192 -9.97 16.87 -17.51
N HIS A 193 -10.16 18.15 -17.81
CA HIS A 193 -11.26 18.94 -17.29
C HIS A 193 -12.30 19.13 -18.37
N PRO A 194 -13.58 18.88 -18.09
CA PRO A 194 -14.60 19.20 -19.04
C PRO A 194 -14.70 20.71 -19.22
N ASP A 195 -14.84 21.15 -20.47
CA ASP A 195 -14.97 22.56 -20.87
C ASP A 195 -16.23 23.20 -20.26
N SER A 196 -17.22 22.38 -19.91
CA SER A 196 -18.44 22.79 -19.23
C SER A 196 -19.00 21.65 -18.38
N VAL A 197 -19.75 22.01 -17.35
CA VAL A 197 -20.44 21.06 -16.46
C VAL A 197 -21.91 21.47 -16.41
N SER A 198 -22.80 20.52 -16.68
CA SER A 198 -24.25 20.75 -16.60
C SER A 198 -24.85 19.94 -15.46
N PHE A 199 -25.50 20.60 -14.52
CA PHE A 199 -26.15 19.90 -13.41
C PHE A 199 -27.44 19.22 -13.87
N VAL A 200 -27.60 17.96 -13.46
CA VAL A 200 -28.76 17.12 -13.77
C VAL A 200 -29.48 16.72 -12.50
N SER A 201 -30.69 16.18 -12.62
CA SER A 201 -31.48 15.72 -11.47
C SER A 201 -31.47 14.20 -11.29
N ASN A 202 -30.95 13.45 -12.26
CA ASN A 202 -30.94 11.99 -12.24
C ASN A 202 -29.54 11.45 -11.91
N VAL A 203 -29.45 10.59 -10.90
CA VAL A 203 -28.21 9.93 -10.49
C VAL A 203 -27.61 9.07 -11.61
N VAL A 204 -28.45 8.45 -12.46
CA VAL A 204 -27.96 7.59 -13.56
C VAL A 204 -27.12 8.38 -14.57
N ASP A 205 -27.47 9.64 -14.82
CA ASP A 205 -26.71 10.51 -15.71
C ASP A 205 -25.34 10.89 -15.11
N ASP A 206 -25.24 11.08 -13.77
CA ASP A 206 -23.96 11.25 -13.08
C ASP A 206 -23.12 9.96 -13.12
N LEU A 207 -23.75 8.80 -12.99
CA LEU A 207 -23.06 7.51 -13.04
C LEU A 207 -22.52 7.22 -14.46
N ALA A 208 -23.20 7.69 -15.51
CA ALA A 208 -22.83 7.46 -16.92
C ALA A 208 -21.48 8.04 -17.34
N ARG A 209 -21.02 9.11 -16.66
CA ARG A 209 -19.74 9.78 -16.96
C ARG A 209 -18.54 9.18 -16.23
N ARG A 210 -18.77 8.22 -15.34
CA ARG A 210 -17.72 7.61 -14.51
C ARG A 210 -16.85 6.68 -15.34
N ASP A 211 -15.71 6.33 -14.78
CA ASP A 211 -14.69 5.56 -15.49
C ASP A 211 -15.11 4.10 -15.72
N PHE A 212 -15.45 3.37 -14.66
CA PHE A 212 -15.72 1.93 -14.71
C PHE A 212 -17.05 1.56 -14.05
N THR A 213 -17.69 0.50 -14.56
CA THR A 213 -18.97 -0.03 -14.06
C THR A 213 -18.93 -0.30 -12.55
N VAL A 214 -17.85 -0.90 -12.07
CA VAL A 214 -17.61 -1.18 -10.64
C VAL A 214 -17.51 0.08 -9.77
N ASN A 215 -17.28 1.26 -10.36
CA ASN A 215 -17.27 2.56 -9.70
C ASN A 215 -18.51 3.42 -10.07
N ALA A 216 -19.41 2.88 -10.89
CA ALA A 216 -20.61 3.57 -11.38
C ALA A 216 -21.87 3.01 -10.69
N MET A 217 -21.77 2.86 -9.37
CA MET A 217 -22.87 2.44 -8.49
C MET A 217 -23.08 3.49 -7.40
N ALA A 218 -24.34 3.66 -7.01
CA ALA A 218 -24.76 4.58 -5.95
C ALA A 218 -25.67 3.86 -4.95
N TRP A 219 -25.60 4.19 -3.67
CA TRP A 219 -26.41 3.55 -2.64
C TRP A 219 -27.01 4.58 -1.67
N ASN A 220 -28.26 4.36 -1.27
CA ASN A 220 -28.92 5.11 -0.21
C ASN A 220 -29.77 4.15 0.66
N PRO A 221 -29.87 4.35 1.99
CA PRO A 221 -30.65 3.48 2.88
C PRO A 221 -32.13 3.31 2.50
N GLN A 222 -32.75 4.33 1.90
CA GLN A 222 -34.17 4.38 1.55
C GLN A 222 -34.45 3.76 0.18
N THR A 223 -33.64 4.10 -0.84
CA THR A 223 -33.85 3.65 -2.23
C THR A 223 -33.07 2.37 -2.57
N GLY A 224 -32.06 2.02 -1.77
CA GLY A 224 -31.20 0.87 -1.99
C GLY A 224 -30.06 1.16 -2.97
N LEU A 225 -29.60 0.10 -3.64
CA LEU A 225 -28.51 0.16 -4.61
C LEU A 225 -29.02 0.53 -6.00
N VAL A 226 -28.45 1.58 -6.58
CA VAL A 226 -28.63 1.99 -7.97
C VAL A 226 -27.41 1.52 -8.77
N ASP A 227 -27.65 0.61 -9.70
CA ASP A 227 -26.62 -0.03 -10.53
C ASP A 227 -27.12 -0.13 -11.98
N ALA A 228 -27.07 0.98 -12.71
CA ALA A 228 -27.58 1.08 -14.09
C ALA A 228 -26.61 0.48 -15.13
N PHE A 229 -25.36 0.19 -14.74
CA PHE A 229 -24.28 -0.22 -15.63
C PHE A 229 -23.70 -1.61 -15.29
N HIS A 230 -24.46 -2.42 -14.55
CA HIS A 230 -24.10 -3.80 -14.20
C HIS A 230 -22.80 -3.95 -13.41
N GLY A 231 -22.45 -2.95 -12.60
CA GLY A 231 -21.26 -2.92 -11.76
C GLY A 231 -21.19 -4.07 -10.75
N GLN A 232 -22.32 -4.52 -10.19
CA GLN A 232 -22.33 -5.69 -9.30
C GLN A 232 -22.02 -7.01 -10.02
N GLU A 233 -22.37 -7.12 -11.30
CA GLU A 233 -22.07 -8.31 -12.11
C GLU A 233 -20.59 -8.35 -12.45
N ASP A 234 -20.04 -7.23 -12.93
CA ASP A 234 -18.60 -7.09 -13.21
C ASP A 234 -17.77 -7.27 -11.93
N LEU A 235 -18.21 -6.73 -10.80
CA LEU A 235 -17.53 -6.90 -9.50
C LEU A 235 -17.49 -8.36 -9.05
N ARG A 236 -18.59 -9.11 -9.24
CA ARG A 236 -18.65 -10.55 -8.94
C ARG A 236 -17.81 -11.39 -9.92
N ALA A 237 -17.71 -10.95 -11.17
CA ALA A 237 -16.93 -11.62 -12.21
C ALA A 237 -15.43 -11.25 -12.17
N GLY A 238 -15.04 -10.27 -11.34
CA GLY A 238 -13.67 -9.77 -11.29
C GLY A 238 -13.26 -9.04 -12.56
N ILE A 239 -14.13 -8.17 -13.08
CA ILE A 239 -13.94 -7.46 -14.36
C ILE A 239 -13.86 -5.95 -14.12
N ILE A 240 -12.86 -5.30 -14.74
CA ILE A 240 -12.79 -3.86 -14.91
C ILE A 240 -13.30 -3.52 -16.32
N ARG A 241 -14.49 -2.92 -16.41
CA ARG A 241 -15.16 -2.54 -17.66
C ARG A 241 -15.46 -1.04 -17.65
N ALA A 242 -15.17 -0.34 -18.73
CA ALA A 242 -15.51 1.08 -18.85
C ALA A 242 -17.04 1.29 -18.93
N VAL A 243 -17.53 2.44 -18.45
CA VAL A 243 -18.95 2.80 -18.58
C VAL A 243 -19.23 3.30 -20.00
N GLY A 244 -20.12 2.63 -20.73
CA GLY A 244 -20.44 2.98 -22.11
C GLY A 244 -19.31 2.58 -23.06
N ASP A 245 -18.94 3.49 -23.97
CA ASP A 245 -17.85 3.26 -24.93
C ASP A 245 -16.46 3.53 -24.31
N PRO A 246 -15.55 2.54 -24.25
CA PRO A 246 -14.24 2.71 -23.64
C PRO A 246 -13.36 3.77 -24.32
N LYS A 247 -13.44 3.92 -25.65
CA LYS A 247 -12.64 4.92 -26.38
C LYS A 247 -13.05 6.34 -26.01
N THR A 248 -14.36 6.58 -25.92
CA THR A 248 -14.92 7.84 -25.43
C THR A 248 -14.43 8.12 -24.01
N ARG A 249 -14.56 7.14 -23.09
CA ARG A 249 -14.12 7.30 -21.69
C ARG A 249 -12.64 7.62 -21.55
N PHE A 250 -11.77 7.02 -22.35
CA PHE A 250 -10.33 7.28 -22.32
C PHE A 250 -9.92 8.55 -23.06
N THR A 251 -10.71 9.02 -24.03
CA THR A 251 -10.47 10.31 -24.71
C THR A 251 -10.79 11.49 -23.78
N GLU A 252 -11.81 11.34 -22.93
CA GLU A 252 -12.18 12.33 -21.91
C GLU A 252 -11.07 12.52 -20.85
N ASP A 253 -10.50 11.42 -20.35
CA ASP A 253 -9.35 11.45 -19.43
C ASP A 253 -8.44 10.25 -19.68
N ALA A 254 -7.31 10.49 -20.35
CA ALA A 254 -6.33 9.46 -20.69
C ALA A 254 -5.79 8.72 -19.46
N LEU A 255 -5.79 9.36 -18.28
CA LEU A 255 -5.38 8.71 -17.03
C LEU A 255 -6.24 7.47 -16.71
N ARG A 256 -7.48 7.41 -17.22
CA ARG A 256 -8.37 6.25 -17.04
C ARG A 256 -7.78 4.96 -17.60
N ILE A 257 -6.90 5.02 -18.60
CA ILE A 257 -6.14 3.85 -19.06
C ILE A 257 -5.31 3.28 -17.91
N LEU A 258 -4.49 4.13 -17.27
CA LEU A 258 -3.64 3.71 -16.15
C LEU A 258 -4.47 3.33 -14.91
N ARG A 259 -5.63 3.98 -14.68
CA ARG A 259 -6.58 3.58 -13.62
C ARG A 259 -7.16 2.19 -13.86
N ALA A 260 -7.44 1.81 -15.11
CA ALA A 260 -7.93 0.46 -15.44
C ALA A 260 -6.89 -0.59 -15.03
N LEU A 261 -5.64 -0.37 -15.43
CA LEU A 261 -4.50 -1.22 -15.07
C LEU A 261 -4.28 -1.25 -13.54
N ARG A 262 -4.37 -0.09 -12.86
CA ARG A 262 -4.28 -0.02 -11.40
C ARG A 262 -5.37 -0.84 -10.73
N PHE A 263 -6.63 -0.65 -11.09
CA PHE A 263 -7.73 -1.36 -10.44
C PHE A 263 -7.65 -2.86 -10.69
N ALA A 264 -7.29 -3.27 -11.91
CA ALA A 264 -7.02 -4.67 -12.23
C ALA A 264 -5.90 -5.24 -11.36
N SER A 265 -4.81 -4.48 -11.16
CA SER A 265 -3.71 -4.86 -10.27
C SER A 265 -4.13 -4.95 -8.79
N VAL A 266 -4.80 -3.92 -8.25
CA VAL A 266 -5.18 -3.83 -6.84
C VAL A 266 -6.16 -4.94 -6.45
N TYR A 267 -7.11 -5.26 -7.32
CA TYR A 267 -8.15 -6.25 -7.02
C TYR A 267 -7.88 -7.64 -7.62
N ALA A 268 -6.76 -7.85 -8.33
CA ALA A 268 -6.51 -9.03 -9.17
C ALA A 268 -7.68 -9.35 -10.10
N PHE A 269 -8.21 -8.32 -10.75
CA PHE A 269 -9.29 -8.43 -11.71
C PHE A 269 -8.72 -8.48 -13.13
N ARG A 270 -9.50 -9.02 -14.07
CA ARG A 270 -9.20 -8.88 -15.50
C ARG A 270 -9.80 -7.58 -16.03
N ILE A 271 -9.23 -7.05 -17.10
CA ILE A 271 -9.84 -5.94 -17.85
C ILE A 271 -10.73 -6.55 -18.93
N ASP A 272 -11.92 -5.99 -19.12
CA ASP A 272 -12.82 -6.36 -20.21
C ASP A 272 -12.16 -6.18 -21.58
N ASP A 273 -12.46 -7.05 -22.54
CA ASP A 273 -11.74 -7.13 -23.82
C ASP A 273 -11.85 -5.83 -24.65
N ALA A 274 -13.03 -5.20 -24.71
CA ALA A 274 -13.21 -3.93 -25.41
C ALA A 274 -12.50 -2.78 -24.69
N THR A 275 -12.52 -2.80 -23.35
CA THR A 275 -11.81 -1.83 -22.51
C THR A 275 -10.28 -1.99 -22.66
N SER A 276 -9.79 -3.22 -22.74
CA SER A 276 -8.39 -3.57 -22.97
C SER A 276 -7.94 -3.10 -24.35
N GLN A 277 -8.71 -3.39 -25.40
CA GLN A 277 -8.37 -2.94 -26.75
C GLN A 277 -8.29 -1.42 -26.84
N ALA A 278 -9.23 -0.69 -26.22
CA ALA A 278 -9.18 0.77 -26.19
C ALA A 278 -7.96 1.31 -25.43
N ALA A 279 -7.51 0.63 -24.37
CA ALA A 279 -6.29 0.99 -23.65
C ALA A 279 -5.06 0.87 -24.55
N HIS A 280 -4.95 -0.21 -25.33
CA HIS A 280 -3.87 -0.37 -26.31
C HIS A 280 -3.95 0.68 -27.43
N ASP A 281 -5.14 0.90 -28.01
CA ASP A 281 -5.34 1.85 -29.10
C ASP A 281 -4.96 3.29 -28.70
N LEU A 282 -5.33 3.70 -27.48
CA LEU A 282 -5.16 5.07 -27.00
C LEU A 282 -3.94 5.28 -26.09
N ARG A 283 -3.12 4.26 -25.85
CA ARG A 283 -1.97 4.32 -24.92
C ARG A 283 -1.08 5.56 -25.06
N ASN A 284 -0.90 6.08 -26.28
CA ASN A 284 -0.04 7.24 -26.53
C ASN A 284 -0.59 8.53 -25.92
N THR A 285 -1.90 8.66 -25.70
CA THR A 285 -2.49 9.86 -25.05
C THR A 285 -2.07 10.00 -23.58
N LEU A 286 -1.49 8.95 -22.99
CA LEU A 286 -0.89 9.02 -21.66
C LEU A 286 0.28 10.02 -21.58
N THR A 287 0.93 10.36 -22.70
CA THR A 287 1.99 11.39 -22.71
C THR A 287 1.46 12.79 -22.45
N ASP A 288 0.18 13.03 -22.66
CA ASP A 288 -0.48 14.32 -22.43
C ASP A 288 -0.88 14.50 -20.96
N VAL A 289 -0.75 13.45 -20.14
CA VAL A 289 -1.12 13.45 -18.74
C VAL A 289 0.05 13.92 -17.87
N ALA A 290 -0.23 14.85 -16.95
CA ALA A 290 0.75 15.34 -15.99
C ALA A 290 1.44 14.19 -15.21
N ALA A 291 2.77 14.25 -15.12
CA ALA A 291 3.61 13.20 -14.52
C ALA A 291 3.22 12.85 -13.08
N GLU A 292 2.81 13.83 -12.27
CA GLU A 292 2.38 13.62 -10.89
C GLU A 292 1.12 12.74 -10.82
N ARG A 293 0.20 12.88 -11.78
CA ARG A 293 -1.01 12.04 -11.86
C ARG A 293 -0.64 10.61 -12.28
N ILE A 294 0.27 10.48 -13.25
CA ILE A 294 0.81 9.17 -13.67
C ILE A 294 1.47 8.48 -12.48
N ARG A 295 2.35 9.18 -11.74
CA ARG A 295 3.06 8.63 -10.58
C ARG A 295 2.11 8.05 -9.54
N VAL A 296 1.05 8.80 -9.16
CA VAL A 296 0.09 8.35 -8.15
C VAL A 296 -0.62 7.04 -8.56
N GLU A 297 -1.02 6.93 -9.83
CA GLU A 297 -1.68 5.73 -10.34
C GLU A 297 -0.69 4.57 -10.52
N LEU A 298 0.52 4.84 -11.02
CA LEU A 298 1.60 3.86 -11.18
C LEU A 298 2.06 3.28 -9.83
N ALA A 299 2.29 4.12 -8.82
CA ALA A 299 2.69 3.66 -7.49
C ALA A 299 1.65 2.70 -6.90
N LYS A 300 0.36 3.04 -7.00
CA LYS A 300 -0.73 2.16 -6.55
C LYS A 300 -0.85 0.89 -7.39
N LEU A 301 -0.61 0.96 -8.70
CA LEU A 301 -0.56 -0.22 -9.58
C LEU A 301 0.54 -1.16 -9.12
N LEU A 302 1.76 -0.67 -8.90
CA LEU A 302 2.92 -1.47 -8.52
C LEU A 302 2.76 -2.15 -7.15
N CYS A 303 2.04 -1.51 -6.23
CA CYS A 303 1.71 -2.06 -4.91
C CYS A 303 0.51 -3.03 -4.93
N GLY A 304 -0.20 -3.16 -6.05
CA GLY A 304 -1.32 -4.08 -6.20
C GLY A 304 -0.89 -5.55 -6.26
N GLN A 305 -1.79 -6.45 -5.87
CA GLN A 305 -1.53 -7.88 -5.83
C GLN A 305 -1.31 -8.51 -7.22
N GLY A 306 -1.99 -8.00 -8.25
CA GLY A 306 -1.89 -8.42 -9.64
C GLY A 306 -0.86 -7.62 -10.46
N ALA A 307 0.02 -6.84 -9.81
CA ALA A 307 0.91 -5.92 -10.51
C ALA A 307 1.78 -6.61 -11.57
N ALA A 308 2.36 -7.76 -11.24
CA ALA A 308 3.20 -8.52 -12.16
C ALA A 308 2.42 -8.97 -13.41
N ASP A 309 1.18 -9.44 -13.23
CA ASP A 309 0.35 -9.93 -14.34
C ASP A 309 -0.11 -8.79 -15.25
N ILE A 310 -0.46 -7.63 -14.67
CA ILE A 310 -0.83 -6.45 -15.45
C ILE A 310 0.37 -5.88 -16.21
N LEU A 311 1.54 -5.75 -15.58
CA LEU A 311 2.75 -5.30 -16.27
C LEU A 311 3.16 -6.26 -17.39
N ARG A 312 2.94 -7.58 -17.21
CA ARG A 312 3.19 -8.60 -18.24
C ARG A 312 2.23 -8.51 -19.41
N ALA A 313 0.95 -8.21 -19.14
CA ALA A 313 -0.09 -8.15 -20.17
C ALA A 313 -0.10 -6.83 -20.94
N TYR A 314 0.37 -5.73 -20.35
CA TYR A 314 0.33 -4.38 -20.94
C TYR A 314 1.73 -3.71 -21.06
N PRO A 315 2.77 -4.41 -21.54
CA PRO A 315 4.12 -3.83 -21.62
C PRO A 315 4.15 -2.63 -22.58
N ASP A 316 3.38 -2.66 -23.66
CA ASP A 316 3.29 -1.56 -24.63
C ASP A 316 2.72 -0.27 -24.03
N VAL A 317 1.74 -0.38 -23.13
CA VAL A 317 1.18 0.76 -22.38
C VAL A 317 2.20 1.28 -21.37
N VAL A 318 2.85 0.38 -20.62
CA VAL A 318 3.85 0.73 -19.61
C VAL A 318 5.06 1.41 -20.24
N PHE A 319 5.52 0.95 -21.41
CA PHE A 319 6.67 1.52 -22.11
C PHE A 319 6.39 2.85 -22.82
N VAL A 320 5.14 3.31 -22.87
CA VAL A 320 4.86 4.73 -23.20
C VAL A 320 5.25 5.62 -22.02
N LEU A 321 4.96 5.17 -20.80
CA LEU A 321 5.26 5.92 -19.57
C LEU A 321 6.73 5.81 -19.17
N LEU A 322 7.31 4.62 -19.38
CA LEU A 322 8.66 4.24 -18.95
C LEU A 322 9.46 3.68 -20.13
N PRO A 323 9.76 4.51 -21.15
CA PRO A 323 10.42 4.04 -22.38
C PRO A 323 11.79 3.41 -22.13
N GLN A 324 12.49 3.81 -21.06
CA GLN A 324 13.80 3.28 -20.65
C GLN A 324 13.75 1.78 -20.33
N LEU A 325 12.58 1.26 -19.91
CA LEU A 325 12.42 -0.17 -19.57
C LEU A 325 12.14 -1.05 -20.78
N ARG A 326 11.88 -0.45 -21.95
CA ARG A 326 11.58 -1.21 -23.18
C ARG A 326 12.69 -2.18 -23.56
N ALA A 327 13.95 -1.79 -23.33
CA ALA A 327 15.11 -2.60 -23.65
C ALA A 327 15.23 -3.88 -22.80
N MET A 328 14.53 -3.95 -21.65
CA MET A 328 14.50 -5.15 -20.80
C MET A 328 13.64 -6.27 -21.40
N HIS A 329 12.63 -5.92 -22.21
CA HIS A 329 11.64 -6.87 -22.72
C HIS A 329 12.22 -7.70 -23.87
N GLY A 330 12.25 -9.02 -23.70
CA GLY A 330 12.84 -9.94 -24.68
C GLY A 330 14.37 -9.92 -24.73
N PHE A 331 15.04 -9.28 -23.77
CA PHE A 331 16.50 -9.25 -23.70
C PHE A 331 17.06 -10.60 -23.21
N ASP A 332 17.70 -11.34 -24.11
CA ASP A 332 18.38 -12.59 -23.77
C ASP A 332 19.74 -12.31 -23.10
N GLN A 333 19.82 -12.68 -21.82
CA GLN A 333 21.00 -12.50 -20.97
C GLN A 333 22.14 -13.47 -21.31
N HIS A 334 21.91 -14.52 -22.11
CA HIS A 334 22.90 -15.54 -22.46
C HIS A 334 23.66 -16.10 -21.23
N ASN A 335 22.96 -16.24 -20.10
CA ASN A 335 23.59 -16.58 -18.82
C ASN A 335 22.88 -17.76 -18.15
N PRO A 336 23.60 -18.84 -17.77
CA PRO A 336 22.99 -20.05 -17.19
C PRO A 336 22.29 -19.82 -15.87
N HIS A 337 22.59 -18.71 -15.17
CA HIS A 337 21.95 -18.35 -13.90
C HIS A 337 20.61 -17.64 -14.06
N HIS A 338 20.18 -17.36 -15.30
CA HIS A 338 18.94 -16.67 -15.62
C HIS A 338 18.06 -17.50 -16.56
N ARG A 339 16.84 -17.81 -16.10
CA ARG A 339 15.86 -18.56 -16.91
C ARG A 339 15.03 -17.66 -17.83
N TYR A 340 14.92 -16.37 -17.52
CA TYR A 340 14.01 -15.44 -18.16
C TYR A 340 14.77 -14.23 -18.71
N ASP A 341 14.14 -13.51 -19.65
CA ASP A 341 14.59 -12.18 -20.02
C ASP A 341 14.54 -11.21 -18.82
N VAL A 342 15.16 -10.04 -18.96
CA VAL A 342 15.31 -9.07 -17.86
C VAL A 342 13.95 -8.56 -17.37
N TRP A 343 12.98 -8.36 -18.27
CA TRP A 343 11.64 -7.90 -17.90
C TRP A 343 10.86 -8.97 -17.13
N GLU A 344 10.74 -10.18 -17.67
CA GLU A 344 10.01 -11.28 -17.04
C GLU A 344 10.64 -11.70 -15.70
N HIS A 345 11.97 -11.66 -15.61
CA HIS A 345 12.68 -11.82 -14.35
C HIS A 345 12.26 -10.76 -13.31
N THR A 346 12.26 -9.48 -13.70
CA THR A 346 11.84 -8.36 -12.86
C THR A 346 10.40 -8.52 -12.39
N LEU A 347 9.49 -8.93 -13.30
CA LEU A 347 8.08 -9.17 -12.96
C LEU A 347 7.87 -10.36 -12.03
N ARG A 348 8.76 -11.36 -12.07
CA ARG A 348 8.74 -12.49 -11.12
C ARG A 348 9.29 -12.12 -9.75
N ALA A 349 10.21 -11.17 -9.66
CA ALA A 349 10.70 -10.65 -8.39
C ALA A 349 9.65 -9.76 -7.69
N LEU A 350 8.84 -9.03 -8.45
CA LEU A 350 7.87 -8.04 -7.95
C LEU A 350 6.94 -8.55 -6.83
N PRO A 351 6.34 -9.75 -6.88
CA PRO A 351 5.45 -10.25 -5.81
C PRO A 351 6.20 -10.61 -4.51
N HIS A 352 7.52 -10.77 -4.56
CA HIS A 352 8.35 -11.22 -3.44
C HIS A 352 8.93 -10.08 -2.59
N ILE A 353 8.68 -8.83 -2.99
CA ILE A 353 9.07 -7.62 -2.25
C ILE A 353 7.84 -6.94 -1.62
N PRO A 354 7.97 -6.34 -0.41
CA PRO A 354 6.86 -5.61 0.21
C PRO A 354 6.26 -4.53 -0.71
N PRO A 355 4.93 -4.31 -0.65
CA PRO A 355 4.24 -3.38 -1.54
C PRO A 355 4.33 -1.94 -1.05
N THR A 356 5.55 -1.42 -0.95
CA THR A 356 5.79 0.02 -0.72
C THR A 356 6.27 0.67 -2.02
N GLU A 357 5.93 1.95 -2.23
CA GLU A 357 6.32 2.69 -3.45
C GLU A 357 7.83 2.58 -3.70
N THR A 358 8.64 2.88 -2.68
CA THR A 358 10.11 2.78 -2.74
C THR A 358 10.60 1.40 -3.18
N LEU A 359 10.17 0.32 -2.51
CA LEU A 359 10.69 -1.01 -2.80
C LEU A 359 10.20 -1.54 -4.15
N ARG A 360 8.95 -1.24 -4.51
CA ARG A 360 8.38 -1.64 -5.81
C ARG A 360 9.02 -0.91 -6.98
N LEU A 361 9.35 0.37 -6.82
CA LEU A 361 10.14 1.11 -7.81
C LEU A 361 11.58 0.57 -7.90
N ALA A 362 12.21 0.30 -6.75
CA ALA A 362 13.57 -0.25 -6.73
C ALA A 362 13.66 -1.59 -7.46
N ILE A 363 12.76 -2.55 -7.20
CA ILE A 363 12.81 -3.83 -7.92
C ILE A 363 12.42 -3.67 -9.39
N LEU A 364 11.52 -2.75 -9.76
CA LEU A 364 11.18 -2.52 -11.17
C LEU A 364 12.39 -2.01 -11.97
N LEU A 365 13.27 -1.24 -11.34
CA LEU A 365 14.36 -0.52 -11.98
C LEU A 365 15.74 -1.19 -11.79
N HIS A 366 15.89 -2.16 -10.89
CA HIS A 366 17.19 -2.67 -10.44
C HIS A 366 18.10 -3.15 -11.57
N ASP A 367 17.52 -3.77 -12.60
CA ASP A 367 18.22 -4.38 -13.73
C ASP A 367 18.05 -3.62 -15.05
N SER A 368 17.50 -2.40 -15.01
CA SER A 368 17.21 -1.59 -16.20
C SER A 368 18.45 -1.27 -17.05
N GLY A 369 19.65 -1.23 -16.45
CA GLY A 369 20.93 -1.00 -17.13
C GLY A 369 21.60 -2.23 -17.71
N LYS A 370 21.05 -3.45 -17.51
CA LYS A 370 21.65 -4.67 -18.06
C LYS A 370 21.83 -4.66 -19.58
N PRO A 371 20.82 -4.22 -20.39
CA PRO A 371 20.97 -4.17 -21.84
C PRO A 371 22.14 -3.29 -22.29
N ASP A 372 22.37 -2.17 -21.62
CA ASP A 372 23.43 -1.19 -21.95
C ASP A 372 24.84 -1.70 -21.59
N CYS A 373 24.94 -2.65 -20.65
CA CYS A 373 26.22 -3.15 -20.13
C CYS A 373 26.58 -4.55 -20.62
N PHE A 374 25.84 -5.10 -21.59
CA PHE A 374 25.98 -6.47 -22.03
C PHE A 374 27.26 -6.73 -22.83
N THR A 375 27.96 -7.80 -22.47
CA THR A 375 29.13 -8.33 -23.17
C THR A 375 29.06 -9.86 -23.19
N LEU A 376 29.65 -10.48 -24.21
CA LEU A 376 29.80 -11.94 -24.31
C LEU A 376 31.26 -12.31 -24.07
N ASP A 377 31.50 -13.36 -23.27
CA ASP A 377 32.82 -13.96 -23.15
C ASP A 377 33.11 -14.97 -24.26
N GLU A 378 34.33 -15.54 -24.24
CA GLU A 378 34.79 -16.53 -25.22
C GLU A 378 33.96 -17.82 -25.22
N ALA A 379 33.28 -18.13 -24.11
CA ALA A 379 32.39 -19.29 -23.99
C ALA A 379 30.94 -18.98 -24.41
N GLY A 380 30.65 -17.75 -24.84
CA GLY A 380 29.31 -17.28 -25.19
C GLY A 380 28.42 -16.99 -23.99
N ILE A 381 29.00 -16.82 -22.79
CA ILE A 381 28.26 -16.45 -21.58
C ILE A 381 28.17 -14.93 -21.49
N GLY A 382 26.96 -14.44 -21.25
CA GLY A 382 26.66 -13.03 -21.07
C GLY A 382 27.07 -12.49 -19.70
N HIS A 383 27.77 -11.35 -19.71
CA HIS A 383 28.18 -10.57 -18.54
C HIS A 383 27.68 -9.14 -18.64
N MET A 384 27.30 -8.55 -17.49
CA MET A 384 26.78 -7.17 -17.40
C MET A 384 27.55 -6.37 -16.35
N HIS A 385 28.87 -6.25 -16.53
CA HIS A 385 29.69 -5.51 -15.57
C HIS A 385 29.26 -4.04 -15.49
N GLY A 386 29.09 -3.51 -14.27
CA GLY A 386 28.68 -2.13 -14.05
C GLY A 386 27.18 -1.84 -14.21
N HIS A 387 26.35 -2.85 -14.51
CA HIS A 387 24.90 -2.62 -14.70
C HIS A 387 24.22 -1.98 -13.50
N ALA A 388 24.68 -2.24 -12.27
CA ALA A 388 24.07 -1.63 -11.08
C ALA A 388 24.20 -0.09 -11.08
N GLU A 389 25.35 0.45 -11.50
CA GLU A 389 25.51 1.91 -11.62
C GLU A 389 24.66 2.45 -12.77
N ARG A 390 24.68 1.77 -13.92
CA ARG A 390 23.88 2.16 -15.09
C ARG A 390 22.37 2.12 -14.82
N SER A 391 21.89 1.09 -14.13
CA SER A 391 20.50 0.99 -13.67
C SER A 391 20.15 2.13 -12.71
N ALA A 392 21.09 2.57 -11.88
CA ALA A 392 20.86 3.68 -10.95
C ALA A 392 20.73 5.03 -11.68
N GLU A 393 21.51 5.24 -12.74
CA GLU A 393 21.35 6.41 -13.64
C GLU A 393 19.97 6.40 -14.32
N ILE A 394 19.56 5.27 -14.89
CA ILE A 394 18.24 5.10 -15.50
C ILE A 394 17.13 5.30 -14.47
N ALA A 395 17.30 4.77 -13.26
CA ALA A 395 16.34 4.96 -12.18
C ALA A 395 16.19 6.44 -11.81
N ASP A 396 17.28 7.19 -11.67
CA ASP A 396 17.23 8.61 -11.36
C ASP A 396 16.52 9.42 -12.46
N GLU A 397 16.77 9.09 -13.74
CA GLU A 397 16.08 9.69 -14.88
C GLU A 397 14.57 9.44 -14.84
N VAL A 398 14.17 8.18 -14.67
CA VAL A 398 12.76 7.76 -14.58
C VAL A 398 12.04 8.42 -13.40
N LEU A 399 12.65 8.42 -12.23
CA LEU A 399 12.02 8.97 -11.02
C LEU A 399 11.92 10.50 -11.10
N SER A 400 12.89 11.15 -11.73
CA SER A 400 12.86 12.59 -12.00
C SER A 400 11.76 12.97 -12.99
N SER A 401 11.58 12.19 -14.06
CA SER A 401 10.50 12.44 -15.04
C SER A 401 9.11 12.23 -14.44
N LEU A 402 8.96 11.26 -13.53
CA LEU A 402 7.74 11.00 -12.77
C LEU A 402 7.49 12.00 -11.61
N ARG A 403 8.40 12.95 -11.36
CA ARG A 403 8.30 13.91 -10.25
C ARG A 403 8.16 13.22 -8.88
N VAL A 404 8.89 12.13 -8.68
CA VAL A 404 9.00 11.45 -7.38
C VAL A 404 9.73 12.37 -6.41
N ASP A 405 9.34 12.36 -5.13
CA ASP A 405 9.98 13.19 -4.12
C ASP A 405 11.45 12.80 -3.91
N ASN A 406 12.27 13.75 -3.46
CA ASN A 406 13.72 13.55 -3.35
C ASN A 406 14.09 12.40 -2.41
N ALA A 407 13.37 12.21 -1.29
CA ALA A 407 13.70 11.18 -0.33
C ALA A 407 13.45 9.78 -0.91
N THR A 408 12.31 9.58 -1.57
CA THR A 408 12.01 8.33 -2.30
C THR A 408 13.00 8.12 -3.43
N ARG A 409 13.29 9.14 -4.24
CA ARG A 409 14.23 9.03 -5.36
C ARG A 409 15.64 8.62 -4.91
N GLU A 410 16.20 9.33 -3.92
CA GLU A 410 17.52 9.01 -3.38
C GLU A 410 17.58 7.60 -2.81
N ARG A 411 16.52 7.16 -2.11
CA ARG A 411 16.47 5.80 -1.56
C ARG A 411 16.40 4.74 -2.66
N VAL A 412 15.54 4.92 -3.67
CA VAL A 412 15.43 3.97 -4.80
C VAL A 412 16.76 3.89 -5.55
N THR A 413 17.36 5.02 -5.90
CA THR A 413 18.66 5.05 -6.62
C THR A 413 19.77 4.41 -5.79
N LEU A 414 19.79 4.61 -4.47
CA LEU A 414 20.74 3.93 -3.57
C LEU A 414 20.57 2.41 -3.59
N LEU A 415 19.32 1.93 -3.47
CA LEU A 415 19.00 0.50 -3.48
C LEU A 415 19.35 -0.15 -4.82
N VAL A 416 19.00 0.50 -5.93
CA VAL A 416 19.33 0.05 -7.29
C VAL A 416 20.85 0.00 -7.49
N ARG A 417 21.59 1.05 -7.12
CA ARG A 417 23.07 1.03 -7.21
C ARG A 417 23.70 -0.09 -6.39
N SER A 418 23.08 -0.41 -5.25
CA SER A 418 23.65 -1.33 -4.26
C SER A 418 23.20 -2.78 -4.44
N HIS A 419 22.24 -3.06 -5.34
CA HIS A 419 21.57 -4.37 -5.40
C HIS A 419 22.55 -5.53 -5.69
N SER A 420 23.65 -5.28 -6.38
CA SER A 420 24.68 -6.27 -6.69
C SER A 420 25.78 -6.40 -5.61
N LEU A 421 25.72 -5.62 -4.52
CA LEU A 421 26.71 -5.71 -3.44
C LEU A 421 26.63 -7.08 -2.74
N SER A 422 27.78 -7.72 -2.54
CA SER A 422 27.84 -8.93 -1.73
C SER A 422 27.44 -8.63 -0.28
N VAL A 423 26.52 -9.45 0.25
CA VAL A 423 26.13 -9.48 1.66
C VAL A 423 26.14 -10.93 2.12
N SER A 424 26.66 -11.19 3.32
CA SER A 424 26.69 -12.51 3.94
C SER A 424 26.59 -12.38 5.46
N PRO A 425 26.43 -13.48 6.21
CA PRO A 425 26.39 -13.44 7.67
C PRO A 425 27.73 -13.06 8.34
N ASP A 426 28.80 -12.78 7.57
CA ASP A 426 30.09 -12.34 8.11
C ASP A 426 29.95 -10.97 8.81
N PRO A 427 30.23 -10.88 10.13
CA PRO A 427 30.14 -9.63 10.86
C PRO A 427 31.01 -8.51 10.28
N LYS A 428 32.19 -8.81 9.72
CA LYS A 428 33.06 -7.77 9.14
C LYS A 428 32.40 -7.15 7.91
N LEU A 429 31.84 -7.98 7.04
CA LEU A 429 31.11 -7.53 5.86
C LEU A 429 29.85 -6.75 6.26
N LEU A 430 29.07 -7.23 7.22
CA LEU A 430 27.87 -6.54 7.69
C LEU A 430 28.18 -5.16 8.27
N ARG A 431 29.25 -5.02 9.08
CA ARG A 431 29.73 -3.73 9.57
C ARG A 431 30.07 -2.77 8.43
N ARG A 432 30.81 -3.26 7.43
CA ARG A 432 31.12 -2.47 6.23
C ARG A 432 29.86 -2.01 5.51
N ARG A 433 28.85 -2.88 5.35
CA ARG A 433 27.58 -2.53 4.70
C ARG A 433 26.74 -1.54 5.53
N LEU A 434 26.71 -1.71 6.85
CA LEU A 434 26.06 -0.76 7.77
C LEU A 434 26.71 0.62 7.71
N ASN A 435 28.03 0.68 7.59
CA ASN A 435 28.74 1.94 7.40
C ASN A 435 28.42 2.62 6.08
N GLN A 436 28.33 1.84 4.99
CA GLN A 436 28.05 2.34 3.65
C GLN A 436 26.60 2.80 3.47
N LEU A 437 25.63 2.10 4.06
CA LEU A 437 24.20 2.24 3.74
C LEU A 437 23.37 2.73 4.93
N GLY A 438 23.82 2.51 6.17
CA GLY A 438 22.96 2.56 7.34
C GLY A 438 22.07 1.32 7.47
N GLU A 439 21.46 1.15 8.65
CA GLU A 439 20.65 -0.03 8.96
C GLU A 439 19.41 -0.14 8.07
N GLU A 440 18.65 0.95 7.94
CA GLU A 440 17.37 0.95 7.23
C GLU A 440 17.55 0.54 5.76
N ALA A 441 18.48 1.19 5.05
CA ALA A 441 18.75 0.88 3.64
C ALA A 441 19.37 -0.51 3.46
N LEU A 442 20.18 -0.99 4.42
CA LEU A 442 20.68 -2.36 4.38
C LEU A 442 19.55 -3.39 4.51
N ARG A 443 18.59 -3.18 5.42
CA ARG A 443 17.43 -4.08 5.56
C ARG A 443 16.57 -4.09 4.29
N GLU A 444 16.37 -2.94 3.67
CA GLU A 444 15.67 -2.82 2.39
C GLU A 444 16.43 -3.49 1.24
N LEU A 445 17.76 -3.34 1.20
CA LEU A 445 18.63 -4.02 0.23
C LEU A 445 18.52 -5.54 0.36
N LEU A 446 18.49 -6.08 1.58
CA LEU A 446 18.31 -7.52 1.82
C LEU A 446 16.94 -8.02 1.30
N LEU A 447 15.88 -7.21 1.43
CA LEU A 447 14.57 -7.53 0.87
C LEU A 447 14.60 -7.52 -0.67
N LEU A 448 15.27 -6.53 -1.26
CA LEU A 448 15.46 -6.40 -2.71
C LEU A 448 16.22 -7.59 -3.28
N GLN A 449 17.37 -7.94 -2.69
CA GLN A 449 18.19 -9.08 -3.13
C GLN A 449 17.45 -10.40 -3.00
N ARG A 450 16.71 -10.60 -1.91
CA ARG A 450 15.87 -11.79 -1.76
C ARG A 450 14.82 -11.90 -2.86
N ALA A 451 14.15 -10.78 -3.19
CA ALA A 451 13.13 -10.74 -4.24
C ALA A 451 13.74 -10.99 -5.62
N ASP A 452 14.87 -10.36 -5.94
CA ASP A 452 15.67 -10.60 -7.15
C ASP A 452 15.98 -12.10 -7.31
N GLN A 453 16.60 -12.72 -6.30
CA GLN A 453 16.95 -14.15 -6.36
C GLN A 453 15.74 -15.06 -6.59
N LEU A 454 14.61 -14.78 -5.95
CA LEU A 454 13.35 -15.51 -6.18
C LEU A 454 12.82 -15.32 -7.61
N GLY A 455 13.08 -14.16 -8.24
CA GLY A 455 12.72 -13.87 -9.61
C GLY A 455 13.58 -14.60 -10.66
N LYS A 456 14.77 -15.10 -10.31
CA LYS A 456 15.67 -15.81 -11.28
C LYS A 456 15.16 -17.20 -11.65
N GLY A 457 14.52 -17.88 -10.70
CA GLY A 457 13.95 -19.21 -10.89
C GLY A 457 15.00 -20.33 -11.06
N THR A 458 16.24 -20.09 -10.65
CA THR A 458 17.39 -21.03 -10.77
C THR A 458 17.83 -21.64 -9.45
N ILE A 459 17.42 -21.06 -8.31
CA ILE A 459 17.74 -21.52 -6.95
C ILE A 459 16.43 -21.85 -6.23
N SER A 460 16.45 -22.83 -5.31
CA SER A 460 15.25 -23.20 -4.55
C SER A 460 14.79 -22.03 -3.66
N PRO A 461 13.48 -21.71 -3.63
CA PRO A 461 12.95 -20.67 -2.74
C PRO A 461 13.31 -20.88 -1.26
N GLU A 462 13.44 -22.13 -0.81
CA GLU A 462 13.81 -22.52 0.55
C GLU A 462 15.24 -22.13 0.89
N GLU A 463 16.17 -22.33 -0.05
CA GLU A 463 17.58 -21.97 0.08
C GLU A 463 17.74 -20.46 0.17
N ILE A 464 17.10 -19.71 -0.74
CA ILE A 464 17.10 -18.23 -0.73
C ILE A 464 16.55 -17.69 0.61
N LYS A 465 15.45 -18.28 1.10
CA LYS A 465 14.86 -17.88 2.39
C LYS A 465 15.77 -18.23 3.56
N ALA A 466 16.48 -19.35 3.51
CA ALA A 466 17.41 -19.76 4.56
C ALA A 466 18.61 -18.81 4.63
N GLU A 467 19.21 -18.47 3.49
CA GLU A 467 20.30 -17.51 3.39
C GLU A 467 19.86 -16.13 3.90
N TYR A 468 18.72 -15.62 3.44
CA TYR A 468 18.16 -14.36 3.93
C TYR A 468 17.98 -14.36 5.46
N ARG A 469 17.41 -15.43 6.03
CA ARG A 469 17.23 -15.54 7.50
C ARG A 469 18.56 -15.53 8.24
N ALA A 470 19.58 -16.24 7.72
CA ALA A 470 20.90 -16.27 8.34
C ALA A 470 21.56 -14.89 8.36
N VAL A 471 21.46 -14.14 7.25
CA VAL A 471 22.01 -12.79 7.15
C VAL A 471 21.28 -11.82 8.08
N VAL A 472 19.94 -11.88 8.11
CA VAL A 472 19.13 -11.02 9.01
C VAL A 472 19.42 -11.33 10.48
N ALA A 473 19.52 -12.60 10.87
CA ALA A 473 19.84 -12.98 12.23
C ALA A 473 21.23 -12.49 12.66
N ALA A 474 22.23 -12.57 11.77
CA ALA A 474 23.56 -12.04 12.02
C ALA A 474 23.55 -10.50 12.14
N LEU A 475 22.77 -9.81 11.31
CA LEU A 475 22.58 -8.36 11.40
C LEU A 475 21.92 -7.97 12.73
N ASP A 476 20.87 -8.65 13.14
CA ASP A 476 20.17 -8.37 14.41
C ASP A 476 21.08 -8.61 15.62
N ALA A 477 21.86 -9.69 15.61
CA ALA A 477 22.86 -9.97 16.66
C ALA A 477 23.96 -8.90 16.72
N LEU A 478 24.38 -8.39 15.56
CA LEU A 478 25.35 -7.31 15.45
C LEU A 478 24.80 -6.00 16.00
N MET A 479 23.56 -5.65 15.66
CA MET A 479 22.88 -4.45 16.15
C MET A 479 22.67 -4.49 17.68
N ALA A 480 22.48 -5.68 18.26
CA ALA A 480 22.33 -5.86 19.70
C ALA A 480 23.65 -5.69 20.48
N THR A 481 24.81 -5.90 19.84
CA THR A 481 26.12 -5.93 20.49
C THR A 481 26.94 -4.66 20.28
N SER A 482 26.75 -3.93 19.19
CA SER A 482 27.39 -2.63 18.95
C SER A 482 26.49 -1.76 18.09
N PRO A 483 26.13 -0.52 18.47
CA PRO A 483 25.26 0.33 17.64
C PRO A 483 26.01 1.35 16.77
N CYS A 484 27.36 1.40 16.85
CA CYS A 484 28.13 2.45 16.20
C CYS A 484 28.73 2.00 14.87
N PHE A 485 28.02 2.30 13.78
CA PHE A 485 28.44 1.95 12.41
C PHE A 485 28.57 3.14 11.47
N THR A 486 28.10 4.32 11.89
CA THR A 486 28.18 5.56 11.10
C THR A 486 28.90 6.64 11.89
N LEU A 487 29.39 7.66 11.19
CA LEU A 487 30.01 8.82 11.86
C LEU A 487 29.02 9.53 12.79
N LYS A 488 27.72 9.51 12.46
CA LYS A 488 26.65 10.09 13.28
C LYS A 488 26.42 9.34 14.60
N SER A 489 26.78 8.06 14.66
CA SER A 489 26.65 7.25 15.87
C SER A 489 27.87 7.30 16.78
N LEU A 490 28.97 7.96 16.38
CA LEU A 490 30.12 8.16 17.25
C LEU A 490 29.73 9.03 18.46
N ALA A 491 30.25 8.69 19.63
CA ALA A 491 30.05 9.47 20.86
C ALA A 491 30.81 10.81 20.87
N VAL A 492 31.55 11.11 19.79
CA VAL A 492 32.26 12.37 19.56
C VAL A 492 31.87 12.95 18.20
N SER A 493 31.76 14.28 18.15
CA SER A 493 31.61 15.03 16.91
C SER A 493 32.91 15.68 16.49
N GLY A 494 32.98 16.21 15.26
CA GLY A 494 34.13 17.02 14.84
C GLY A 494 34.36 18.25 15.73
N ARG A 495 33.31 18.78 16.38
CA ARG A 495 33.45 19.88 17.34
C ARG A 495 34.16 19.42 18.62
N ASP A 496 33.86 18.22 19.10
CA ASP A 496 34.52 17.65 20.27
C ASP A 496 36.01 17.44 20.00
N LEU A 497 36.36 16.93 18.83
CA LEU A 497 37.76 16.75 18.43
C LEU A 497 38.52 18.08 18.36
N MET A 498 37.91 19.12 17.79
CA MET A 498 38.52 20.46 17.75
C MET A 498 38.66 21.08 19.14
N ALA A 499 37.66 20.93 20.01
CA ALA A 499 37.72 21.41 21.39
C ALA A 499 38.78 20.67 22.22
N ALA A 500 39.06 19.42 21.87
CA ALA A 500 40.11 18.60 22.48
C ALA A 500 41.51 18.88 21.92
N GLY A 501 41.66 19.83 20.99
CA GLY A 501 42.94 20.33 20.50
C GLY A 501 43.34 19.89 19.09
N LEU A 502 42.50 19.16 18.35
CA LEU A 502 42.81 18.88 16.95
C LEU A 502 42.61 20.13 16.06
N PRO A 503 43.55 20.44 15.14
CA PRO A 503 43.42 21.59 14.27
C PRO A 503 42.24 21.43 13.29
N LYS A 504 41.55 22.54 13.03
CA LYS A 504 40.42 22.57 12.09
C LYS A 504 40.92 22.28 10.67
N GLY A 505 40.37 21.26 10.02
CA GLY A 505 40.71 20.93 8.64
C GLY A 505 40.33 19.49 8.26
N HIS A 506 40.90 19.02 7.15
CA HIS A 506 40.68 17.66 6.61
C HIS A 506 41.02 16.55 7.63
N ILE A 507 41.98 16.82 8.53
CA ILE A 507 42.40 15.91 9.59
C ILE A 507 41.27 15.53 10.56
N VAL A 508 40.30 16.42 10.82
CA VAL A 508 39.14 16.11 11.68
C VAL A 508 38.28 15.01 11.05
N GLY A 509 38.08 15.06 9.73
CA GLY A 509 37.36 14.03 9.00
C GLY A 509 38.11 12.69 9.00
N GLN A 510 39.43 12.73 8.81
CA GLN A 510 40.28 11.54 8.89
C GLN A 510 40.27 10.90 10.28
N ALA A 511 40.34 11.72 11.34
CA ALA A 511 40.28 11.26 12.72
C ALA A 511 38.92 10.61 13.05
N LEU A 512 37.80 11.23 12.64
CA LEU A 512 36.48 10.62 12.82
C LEU A 512 36.33 9.30 12.05
N ALA A 513 36.86 9.21 10.83
CA ALA A 513 36.86 7.97 10.05
C ALA A 513 37.68 6.87 10.73
N TYR A 514 38.89 7.19 11.18
CA TYR A 514 39.74 6.26 11.95
C TYR A 514 39.05 5.79 13.24
N LEU A 515 38.48 6.70 14.02
CA LEU A 515 37.79 6.35 15.25
C LEU A 515 36.60 5.43 14.99
N LEU A 516 35.85 5.70 13.92
CA LEU A 516 34.76 4.83 13.51
C LEU A 516 35.26 3.44 13.14
N ASP A 517 36.35 3.33 12.38
CA ASP A 517 36.96 2.05 12.03
C ASP A 517 37.44 1.26 13.27
N GLU A 518 38.05 1.92 14.25
CA GLU A 518 38.49 1.30 15.51
C GLU A 518 37.31 0.81 16.36
N VAL A 519 36.23 1.60 16.43
CA VAL A 519 34.99 1.22 17.12
C VAL A 519 34.31 0.06 16.41
N MET A 520 34.21 0.13 15.08
CA MET A 520 33.64 -0.94 14.27
C MET A 520 34.46 -2.22 14.36
N ALA A 521 35.78 -2.13 14.54
CA ALA A 521 36.62 -3.29 14.75
C ALA A 521 36.69 -3.80 16.20
N GLU A 522 35.88 -3.22 17.11
CA GLU A 522 35.84 -3.53 18.55
C GLU A 522 37.18 -3.33 19.26
N ARG A 523 38.09 -2.54 18.67
CA ARG A 523 39.37 -2.17 19.30
C ARG A 523 39.21 -0.97 20.23
N LEU A 524 38.20 -0.14 20.00
CA LEU A 524 37.81 0.96 20.88
C LEU A 524 36.33 0.90 21.27
N PRO A 525 35.96 1.23 22.52
CA PRO A 525 34.57 1.45 22.88
C PRO A 525 34.06 2.78 22.29
N ASN A 526 32.78 2.83 21.91
CA ASN A 526 32.12 4.07 21.50
C ASN A 526 31.80 4.98 22.71
N ALA A 527 32.83 5.36 23.47
CA ALA A 527 32.74 6.19 24.66
C ALA A 527 33.53 7.48 24.45
N ARG A 528 32.91 8.63 24.76
CA ARG A 528 33.45 9.95 24.42
C ARG A 528 34.92 10.12 24.81
N ASP A 529 35.28 9.82 26.05
CA ASP A 529 36.63 10.04 26.56
C ASP A 529 37.66 9.11 25.88
N ALA A 530 37.31 7.82 25.71
CA ALA A 530 38.18 6.86 25.02
C ALA A 530 38.46 7.26 23.56
N LEU A 531 37.45 7.82 22.88
CA LEU A 531 37.59 8.30 21.50
C LEU A 531 38.42 9.57 21.40
N LEU A 532 38.27 10.51 22.33
CA LEU A 532 39.08 11.74 22.36
C LEU A 532 40.55 11.41 22.64
N ASP A 533 40.83 10.54 23.60
CA ASP A 533 42.18 10.10 23.93
C ASP A 533 42.88 9.43 22.75
N ALA A 534 42.17 8.55 22.03
CA ALA A 534 42.71 7.90 20.84
C ALA A 534 42.94 8.89 19.68
N ALA A 535 42.03 9.85 19.48
CA ALA A 535 42.21 10.88 18.46
C ALA A 535 43.41 11.78 18.74
N ILE A 536 43.59 12.24 19.98
CA ILE A 536 44.75 13.07 20.35
C ILE A 536 46.04 12.26 20.21
N ARG A 537 46.06 11.00 20.66
CA ARG A 537 47.26 10.15 20.56
C ARG A 537 47.70 9.91 19.11
N GLN A 538 46.74 9.71 18.22
CA GLN A 538 47.02 9.35 16.83
C GLN A 538 47.23 10.58 15.93
N PHE A 539 46.53 11.69 16.17
CA PHE A 539 46.49 12.85 15.28
C PHE A 539 46.93 14.18 15.92
N GLY A 540 47.13 14.23 17.24
CA GLY A 540 47.44 15.47 17.96
C GLY A 540 48.82 16.09 17.66
N GLY A 541 49.72 15.34 17.01
CA GLY A 541 51.04 15.82 16.59
C GLY A 541 51.13 16.28 15.13
N MET A 542 50.04 16.22 14.36
CA MET A 542 50.01 16.59 12.95
C MET A 542 49.50 18.04 12.82
N SER A 543 50.42 19.00 12.93
CA SER A 543 50.16 20.44 12.73
C SER A 543 50.32 20.87 11.29
#